data_AF-A0A4V3CYW4-F1
#
_entry.id   AF-A0A4V3CYW4-F1
#
_cell.length_a   1.000
_cell.length_b   1.000
_cell.length_c   1.000
_cell.angle_alpha   90.00
_cell.angle_beta   90.00
_cell.angle_gamma   90.00
#
_symmetry.space_group_name_H-M   'P 1'
#
loop_
_entity.id
_entity.type
_entity.pdbx_description
1 polymer ?
#
loop_
_entity_poly.entity_id
_entity_poly.type
_entity_poly.pdbx_seq_one_letter_code
_entity_poly.pdbx_strand_id
1 'polypeptide(L)'
;MTDPNRTLQLLAPREVPLGGLRAMTVRRTLPQRARSFIGAWCFLDHYGPDDVSRTGGMDVPAHPHIGLQTVSWLFAGEIEHRDSAGFHAFVRPGELNLMTAGHGISHSERSTDGTTVLHGAQLWIALPKHAANVAPTFAHYEPPLAHGPGWIAQVFLGSVLGSTSPIVTHSPLLGAELQLVPGAVLEIDVAPAFEHGILVDSGSVAVERVAVAAATTLELVPDALGFAAAGANLLRLTAGEAGARLLLIGGEPLGEQLIMWWNFLGRDHEEIMRARADWQAQLAAVGVSDPSGEASGRSQPLASNPERFGLPHPEPAPPLPAPAAPVARLIPRQQ
;
A
#
# COMPACT_ATOMS: atom_id res chain seq x y z
N MET A 1 -15.54 26.71 11.78
CA MET A 1 -15.20 25.28 11.67
C MET A 1 -14.66 25.07 10.27
N THR A 2 -13.37 24.76 10.15
CA THR A 2 -12.75 24.38 8.87
C THR A 2 -13.37 23.08 8.40
N ASP A 3 -13.85 23.06 7.17
CA ASP A 3 -14.38 21.85 6.53
C ASP A 3 -13.22 20.84 6.38
N PRO A 4 -13.27 19.66 7.05
CA PRO A 4 -12.22 18.65 6.94
C PRO A 4 -12.04 18.13 5.51
N ASN A 5 -12.99 18.40 4.60
CA ASN A 5 -12.89 18.11 3.17
C ASN A 5 -12.15 19.21 2.37
N ARG A 6 -11.56 20.21 3.02
CA ARG A 6 -10.86 21.32 2.32
C ARG A 6 -9.46 21.64 2.85
N THR A 7 -8.93 20.85 3.78
CA THR A 7 -7.69 21.20 4.49
C THR A 7 -6.59 20.16 4.35
N LEU A 8 -5.39 20.57 4.73
CA LEU A 8 -4.27 19.67 5.02
C LEU A 8 -4.47 18.99 6.37
N GLN A 9 -4.01 17.74 6.51
CA GLN A 9 -4.04 16.99 7.75
C GLN A 9 -2.75 16.17 7.92
N LEU A 10 -2.18 16.18 9.12
CA LEU A 10 -1.10 15.26 9.49
C LEU A 10 -1.67 13.94 9.99
N LEU A 11 -1.16 12.84 9.44
CA LEU A 11 -1.45 11.47 9.82
C LEU A 11 -0.19 10.86 10.42
N ALA A 12 -0.13 10.85 11.75
CA ALA A 12 1.00 10.26 12.46
C ALA A 12 1.06 8.74 12.25
N PRO A 13 2.25 8.15 12.13
CA PRO A 13 2.41 6.72 12.01
C PRO A 13 2.15 6.01 13.33
N ARG A 14 1.86 4.71 13.25
CA ARG A 14 1.91 3.79 14.39
C ARG A 14 2.81 2.61 14.06
N GLU A 15 3.59 2.16 15.03
CA GLU A 15 4.41 0.97 14.86
C GLU A 15 3.55 -0.30 14.90
N VAL A 16 3.78 -1.19 13.94
CA VAL A 16 3.11 -2.49 13.85
C VAL A 16 4.08 -3.57 13.36
N PRO A 17 3.91 -4.82 13.79
CA PRO A 17 4.67 -5.95 13.25
C PRO A 17 4.18 -6.34 11.85
N LEU A 18 5.10 -6.52 10.89
CA LEU A 18 4.87 -7.14 9.58
C LEU A 18 5.32 -8.61 9.58
N GLY A 19 4.41 -9.57 9.30
CA GLY A 19 4.78 -10.98 9.10
C GLY A 19 4.71 -11.91 10.34
N GLY A 20 4.13 -11.48 11.48
CA GLY A 20 3.87 -12.37 12.62
C GLY A 20 4.97 -12.42 13.70
N LEU A 21 5.27 -13.60 14.27
CA LEU A 21 6.08 -13.75 15.50
C LEU A 21 7.57 -13.36 15.35
N ARG A 22 8.11 -13.29 14.12
CA ARG A 22 9.46 -12.78 13.81
C ARG A 22 9.41 -11.51 12.97
N ALA A 23 8.34 -10.75 13.15
CA ALA A 23 8.04 -9.59 12.33
C ALA A 23 9.09 -8.48 12.43
N MET A 24 9.41 -7.89 11.28
CA MET A 24 9.99 -6.56 11.22
C MET A 24 8.95 -5.52 11.68
N THR A 25 9.40 -4.48 12.36
CA THR A 25 8.53 -3.36 12.75
C THR A 25 8.39 -2.41 11.58
N VAL A 26 7.17 -1.97 11.29
CA VAL A 26 6.86 -0.99 10.25
C VAL A 26 6.00 0.14 10.82
N ARG A 27 6.01 1.29 10.16
CA ARG A 27 5.29 2.51 10.55
C ARG A 27 4.09 2.67 9.64
N ARG A 28 2.90 2.35 10.17
CA ARG A 28 1.63 2.37 9.43
C ARG A 28 0.97 3.74 9.50
N THR A 29 0.67 4.34 8.36
CA THR A 29 -0.09 5.60 8.26
C THR A 29 -1.48 5.41 7.69
N LEU A 30 -1.70 4.38 6.86
CA LEU A 30 -3.01 3.95 6.37
C LEU A 30 -3.23 2.44 6.55
N PRO A 31 -4.45 1.98 6.88
CA PRO A 31 -5.59 2.78 7.32
C PRO A 31 -5.46 3.17 8.80
N GLN A 32 -6.11 4.28 9.17
CA GLN A 32 -6.32 4.66 10.57
C GLN A 32 -7.70 5.29 10.80
N ARG A 33 -8.04 5.58 12.06
CA ARG A 33 -9.36 6.13 12.42
C ARG A 33 -9.64 7.46 11.73
N ALA A 34 -8.62 8.31 11.62
CA ALA A 34 -8.75 9.63 11.02
C ALA A 34 -8.90 9.61 9.50
N ARG A 35 -8.33 8.58 8.83
CA ARG A 35 -8.31 8.44 7.38
C ARG A 35 -8.07 6.98 7.02
N SER A 36 -8.96 6.40 6.22
CA SER A 36 -8.79 5.03 5.71
C SER A 36 -8.32 4.99 4.26
N PHE A 37 -8.52 6.07 3.50
CA PHE A 37 -8.21 6.14 2.07
C PHE A 37 -7.64 7.50 1.67
N ILE A 38 -6.87 7.52 0.58
CA ILE A 38 -6.50 8.69 -0.22
C ILE A 38 -6.69 8.29 -1.68
N GLY A 39 -7.74 8.76 -2.35
CA GLY A 39 -8.16 8.13 -3.60
C GLY A 39 -8.33 6.61 -3.41
N ALA A 40 -7.84 5.76 -4.32
CA ALA A 40 -7.91 4.32 -4.09
C ALA A 40 -6.84 3.76 -3.13
N TRP A 41 -5.86 4.55 -2.67
CA TRP A 41 -4.83 4.10 -1.73
C TRP A 41 -5.44 3.83 -0.35
N CYS A 42 -5.36 2.59 0.12
CA CYS A 42 -6.07 2.14 1.33
C CYS A 42 -5.16 1.59 2.43
N PHE A 43 -3.88 1.41 2.13
CA PHE A 43 -2.86 0.91 3.05
C PHE A 43 -1.53 1.56 2.74
N LEU A 44 -0.76 1.90 3.77
CA LEU A 44 0.58 2.43 3.65
C LEU A 44 1.38 2.08 4.90
N ASP A 45 2.37 1.22 4.72
CA ASP A 45 3.43 0.92 5.67
C ASP A 45 4.75 1.46 5.14
N HIS A 46 5.46 2.20 5.98
CA HIS A 46 6.84 2.64 5.73
C HIS A 46 7.78 1.88 6.66
N TYR A 47 8.88 1.36 6.14
CA TYR A 47 9.80 0.51 6.89
C TYR A 47 11.26 0.86 6.61
N GLY A 48 12.12 0.67 7.61
CA GLY A 48 13.54 1.02 7.51
C GLY A 48 13.85 2.52 7.55
N PRO A 49 15.10 2.93 7.31
CA PRO A 49 16.22 2.05 6.97
C PRO A 49 16.64 1.20 8.18
N ASP A 50 16.49 -0.12 8.05
CA ASP A 50 16.83 -1.06 9.11
C ASP A 50 18.07 -1.87 8.67
N ASP A 51 19.03 -2.05 9.59
CA ASP A 51 20.11 -3.04 9.40
C ASP A 51 19.52 -4.44 9.60
N VAL A 52 19.42 -5.17 8.50
CA VAL A 52 18.82 -6.50 8.44
C VAL A 52 19.85 -7.61 8.24
N SER A 53 21.15 -7.29 8.28
CA SER A 53 22.25 -8.26 8.14
C SER A 53 22.19 -9.41 9.16
N ARG A 54 21.54 -9.16 10.30
CA ARG A 54 21.38 -10.14 11.40
C ARG A 54 19.98 -10.71 11.53
N THR A 55 18.97 -9.96 11.10
CA THR A 55 17.55 -10.35 11.25
C THR A 55 17.05 -11.14 10.06
N GLY A 56 17.71 -11.03 8.89
CA GLY A 56 17.24 -11.60 7.63
C GLY A 56 16.20 -10.72 6.91
N GLY A 57 15.81 -9.59 7.51
CA GLY A 57 14.94 -8.60 6.89
C GLY A 57 13.49 -9.04 6.82
N MET A 58 12.84 -8.74 5.69
CA MET A 58 11.45 -9.09 5.45
C MET A 58 11.34 -10.60 5.25
N ASP A 59 10.46 -11.25 5.99
CA ASP A 59 10.10 -12.65 5.83
C ASP A 59 8.59 -12.79 6.02
N VAL A 60 7.85 -12.60 4.93
CA VAL A 60 6.39 -12.74 4.90
C VAL A 60 6.03 -13.99 4.09
N PRO A 61 5.66 -15.11 4.75
CA PRO A 61 5.22 -16.32 4.07
C PRO A 61 3.98 -16.11 3.22
N ALA A 62 3.63 -17.14 2.43
CA ALA A 62 2.45 -17.14 1.58
C ALA A 62 1.19 -16.68 2.33
N HIS A 63 0.58 -15.60 1.85
CA HIS A 63 -0.64 -15.01 2.39
C HIS A 63 -1.54 -14.48 1.28
N PRO A 64 -2.88 -14.48 1.47
CA PRO A 64 -3.82 -14.20 0.40
C PRO A 64 -4.20 -12.71 0.34
N HIS A 65 -4.65 -12.25 -0.82
CA HIS A 65 -5.32 -10.95 -1.02
C HIS A 65 -6.54 -11.09 -1.92
N ILE A 66 -7.55 -10.22 -1.76
CA ILE A 66 -8.68 -10.04 -2.69
C ILE A 66 -9.01 -8.57 -2.88
N GLY A 67 -9.55 -8.21 -4.05
CA GLY A 67 -10.17 -6.90 -4.28
C GLY A 67 -9.22 -5.71 -4.21
N LEU A 68 -7.91 -5.95 -4.27
CA LEU A 68 -6.88 -4.92 -4.14
C LEU A 68 -5.69 -5.19 -5.07
N GLN A 69 -4.80 -4.21 -5.18
CA GLN A 69 -3.46 -4.34 -5.72
C GLN A 69 -2.45 -4.03 -4.60
N THR A 70 -1.33 -4.75 -4.55
CA THR A 70 -0.19 -4.40 -3.69
C THR A 70 0.87 -3.68 -4.52
N VAL A 71 1.55 -2.73 -3.89
CA VAL A 71 2.62 -1.91 -4.47
C VAL A 71 3.79 -1.96 -3.51
N SER A 72 4.94 -2.43 -4.00
CA SER A 72 6.20 -2.42 -3.27
C SER A 72 7.14 -1.41 -3.93
N TRP A 73 7.68 -0.48 -3.14
CA TRP A 73 8.62 0.55 -3.59
C TRP A 73 9.78 0.65 -2.61
N LEU A 74 11.02 0.47 -3.10
CA LEU A 74 12.20 0.47 -2.25
C LEU A 74 13.04 1.75 -2.39
N PHE A 75 13.66 2.12 -1.28
CA PHE A 75 14.70 3.12 -1.18
C PHE A 75 16.09 2.50 -0.98
N ALA A 76 16.15 1.31 -0.38
CA ALA A 76 17.35 0.48 -0.22
C ALA A 76 16.98 -1.00 -0.02
N GLY A 77 17.88 -1.89 -0.41
CA GLY A 77 17.71 -3.34 -0.28
C GLY A 77 17.03 -3.99 -1.49
N GLU A 78 16.73 -5.28 -1.39
CA GLU A 78 16.06 -6.04 -2.43
C GLU A 78 15.06 -7.03 -1.80
N ILE A 79 13.86 -7.12 -2.36
CA ILE A 79 12.82 -8.08 -1.96
C ILE A 79 12.51 -8.99 -3.14
N GLU A 80 12.48 -10.29 -2.89
CA GLU A 80 11.92 -11.32 -3.77
C GLU A 80 10.41 -11.44 -3.52
N HIS A 81 9.63 -11.37 -4.60
CA HIS A 81 8.20 -11.64 -4.64
C HIS A 81 7.94 -12.95 -5.40
N ARG A 82 7.10 -13.83 -4.83
CA ARG A 82 6.59 -15.03 -5.50
C ARG A 82 5.10 -15.13 -5.28
N ASP A 83 4.33 -15.42 -6.32
CA ASP A 83 2.89 -15.61 -6.19
C ASP A 83 2.36 -16.91 -6.81
N SER A 84 1.12 -17.21 -6.46
CA SER A 84 0.39 -18.40 -6.91
C SER A 84 -0.07 -18.35 -8.36
N ALA A 85 0.00 -17.19 -9.03
CA ALA A 85 -0.21 -17.07 -10.46
C ALA A 85 1.08 -17.40 -11.26
N GLY A 86 2.19 -17.65 -10.56
CA GLY A 86 3.46 -18.05 -11.14
C GLY A 86 4.39 -16.89 -11.47
N PHE A 87 4.06 -15.65 -11.05
CA PHE A 87 5.00 -14.55 -11.19
C PHE A 87 6.06 -14.62 -10.09
N HIS A 88 7.30 -14.42 -10.51
CA HIS A 88 8.48 -14.37 -9.65
C HIS A 88 9.30 -13.16 -10.09
N ALA A 89 9.48 -12.22 -9.16
CA ALA A 89 10.13 -10.94 -9.45
C ALA A 89 10.96 -10.48 -8.26
N PHE A 90 11.90 -9.59 -8.54
CA PHE A 90 12.66 -8.87 -7.53
C PHE A 90 12.29 -7.39 -7.61
N VAL A 91 12.19 -6.71 -6.48
CA VAL A 91 12.11 -5.24 -6.44
C VAL A 91 13.39 -4.70 -5.82
N ARG A 92 13.97 -3.70 -6.48
CA ARG A 92 15.14 -2.94 -6.05
C ARG A 92 14.79 -1.46 -5.87
N PRO A 93 15.72 -0.63 -5.37
CA PRO A 93 15.44 0.78 -5.15
C PRO A 93 15.07 1.51 -6.44
N GLY A 94 13.97 2.26 -6.40
CA GLY A 94 13.45 2.94 -7.59
C GLY A 94 12.65 2.06 -8.55
N GLU A 95 12.41 0.79 -8.23
CA GLU A 95 11.58 -0.11 -9.03
C GLU A 95 10.18 -0.30 -8.39
N LEU A 96 9.17 -0.47 -9.25
CA LEU A 96 7.80 -0.82 -8.88
C LEU A 96 7.57 -2.31 -9.10
N ASN A 97 7.09 -2.99 -8.06
CA ASN A 97 6.30 -4.21 -8.22
C ASN A 97 4.84 -3.89 -7.90
N LEU A 98 3.94 -4.23 -8.82
CA LEU A 98 2.49 -4.11 -8.65
C LEU A 98 1.81 -5.45 -8.90
N MET A 99 1.26 -6.05 -7.85
CA MET A 99 0.48 -7.28 -7.95
C MET A 99 -1.01 -6.94 -7.87
N THR A 100 -1.77 -7.33 -8.88
CA THR A 100 -3.24 -7.23 -8.87
C THR A 100 -3.81 -8.53 -8.33
N ALA A 101 -4.48 -8.50 -7.18
CA ALA A 101 -5.06 -9.70 -6.58
C ALA A 101 -6.39 -10.10 -7.21
N GLY A 102 -7.23 -9.11 -7.57
CA GLY A 102 -8.53 -9.35 -8.19
C GLY A 102 -9.39 -10.34 -7.38
N HIS A 103 -9.86 -11.40 -8.03
CA HIS A 103 -10.72 -12.41 -7.38
C HIS A 103 -10.03 -13.17 -6.24
N GLY A 104 -8.69 -13.25 -6.24
CA GLY A 104 -7.89 -13.94 -5.23
C GLY A 104 -6.54 -14.40 -5.75
N ILE A 105 -5.48 -14.08 -5.00
CA ILE A 105 -4.12 -14.58 -5.19
C ILE A 105 -3.48 -14.78 -3.81
N SER A 106 -2.47 -15.63 -3.68
CA SER A 106 -1.55 -15.58 -2.54
C SER A 106 -0.12 -15.36 -2.99
N HIS A 107 0.67 -14.69 -2.14
CA HIS A 107 2.07 -14.39 -2.43
C HIS A 107 2.92 -14.39 -1.16
N SER A 108 4.24 -14.48 -1.36
CA SER A 108 5.26 -14.26 -0.33
C SER A 108 6.21 -13.15 -0.75
N GLU A 109 6.72 -12.43 0.25
CA GLU A 109 7.71 -11.36 0.09
C GLU A 109 8.85 -11.60 1.08
N ARG A 110 10.08 -11.69 0.56
CA ARG A 110 11.27 -12.02 1.34
C ARG A 110 12.44 -11.13 0.95
N SER A 111 13.17 -10.59 1.92
CA SER A 111 14.48 -10.00 1.64
C SER A 111 15.42 -11.07 1.07
N THR A 112 16.21 -10.70 0.07
CA THR A 112 17.20 -11.62 -0.51
C THR A 112 18.41 -11.80 0.41
N ASP A 113 19.13 -12.91 0.29
CA ASP A 113 20.30 -13.23 1.15
C ASP A 113 21.39 -12.13 1.16
N GLY A 114 21.48 -11.33 0.09
CA GLY A 114 22.43 -10.23 -0.02
C GLY A 114 21.97 -8.91 0.62
N THR A 115 20.73 -8.83 1.09
CA THR A 115 20.16 -7.61 1.65
C THR A 115 20.67 -7.36 3.06
N THR A 116 21.47 -6.31 3.24
CA THR A 116 21.98 -5.88 4.57
C THR A 116 21.22 -4.70 5.15
N VAL A 117 20.60 -3.87 4.30
CA VAL A 117 19.72 -2.77 4.70
C VAL A 117 18.44 -2.89 3.93
N LEU A 118 17.30 -2.81 4.61
CA LEU A 118 15.99 -2.77 3.99
C LEU A 118 15.32 -1.42 4.30
N HIS A 119 14.83 -0.75 3.26
CA HIS A 119 14.17 0.55 3.38
C HIS A 119 13.17 0.73 2.25
N GLY A 120 11.91 1.00 2.55
CA GLY A 120 10.88 1.15 1.52
C GLY A 120 9.50 1.43 2.07
N ALA A 121 8.52 1.30 1.18
CA ALA A 121 7.11 1.40 1.50
C ALA A 121 6.32 0.26 0.83
N GLN A 122 5.33 -0.25 1.56
CA GLN A 122 4.30 -1.15 1.05
C GLN A 122 2.98 -0.40 1.02
N LEU A 123 2.33 -0.35 -0.13
CA LEU A 123 1.05 0.34 -0.32
C LEU A 123 0.03 -0.61 -0.92
N TRP A 124 -1.25 -0.44 -0.57
CA TRP A 124 -2.34 -1.13 -1.25
C TRP A 124 -3.29 -0.17 -1.94
N ILE A 125 -3.77 -0.59 -3.10
CA ILE A 125 -4.74 0.11 -3.92
C ILE A 125 -6.03 -0.70 -3.92
N ALA A 126 -7.13 -0.10 -3.50
CA ALA A 126 -8.46 -0.69 -3.61
C ALA A 126 -8.89 -0.82 -5.07
N LEU A 127 -9.29 -2.02 -5.50
CA LEU A 127 -9.86 -2.19 -6.84
C LEU A 127 -11.32 -1.72 -6.86
N PRO A 128 -11.72 -0.86 -7.82
CA PRO A 128 -13.12 -0.49 -8.00
C PRO A 128 -13.96 -1.70 -8.38
N LYS A 129 -15.28 -1.61 -8.22
CA LYS A 129 -16.21 -2.74 -8.36
C LYS A 129 -16.08 -3.49 -9.68
N HIS A 130 -15.84 -2.77 -10.76
CA HIS A 130 -15.69 -3.38 -12.09
C HIS A 130 -14.40 -4.21 -12.24
N ALA A 131 -13.39 -3.94 -11.41
CA ALA A 131 -12.08 -4.60 -11.44
C ALA A 131 -11.86 -5.57 -10.26
N ALA A 132 -12.69 -5.54 -9.23
CA ALA A 132 -12.47 -6.31 -8.00
C ALA A 132 -12.41 -7.84 -8.16
N ASN A 133 -12.94 -8.37 -9.27
CA ASN A 133 -12.96 -9.81 -9.57
C ASN A 133 -12.20 -10.17 -10.86
N VAL A 134 -11.29 -9.31 -11.33
CA VAL A 134 -10.41 -9.65 -12.46
C VAL A 134 -9.48 -10.81 -12.11
N ALA A 135 -8.90 -11.46 -13.12
CA ALA A 135 -7.84 -12.42 -12.91
C ALA A 135 -6.60 -11.74 -12.29
N PRO A 136 -5.83 -12.43 -11.45
CA PRO A 136 -4.61 -11.88 -10.91
C PRO A 136 -3.59 -11.57 -12.00
N THR A 137 -2.85 -10.47 -11.84
CA THR A 137 -1.80 -10.04 -12.77
C THR A 137 -0.65 -9.43 -12.00
N PHE A 138 0.50 -9.28 -12.66
CA PHE A 138 1.68 -8.66 -12.10
C PHE A 138 2.30 -7.70 -13.10
N ALA A 139 2.80 -6.57 -12.60
CA ALA A 139 3.56 -5.60 -13.38
C ALA A 139 4.84 -5.22 -12.63
N HIS A 140 5.95 -5.18 -13.36
CA HIS A 140 7.22 -4.65 -12.90
C HIS A 140 7.60 -3.46 -13.76
N TYR A 141 8.12 -2.39 -13.15
CA TYR A 141 8.53 -1.19 -13.88
C TYR A 141 9.63 -0.42 -13.17
N GLU A 142 10.64 0.00 -13.92
CA GLU A 142 11.70 0.92 -13.50
C GLU A 142 11.41 2.29 -14.15
N PRO A 143 10.83 3.26 -13.42
CA PRO A 143 10.57 4.58 -13.97
C PRO A 143 11.87 5.32 -14.27
N PRO A 144 11.96 6.05 -15.40
CA PRO A 144 13.10 6.92 -15.65
C PRO A 144 13.12 8.08 -14.65
N LEU A 145 14.32 8.57 -14.35
CA LEU A 145 14.52 9.79 -13.58
C LEU A 145 14.09 11.01 -14.40
N ALA A 146 13.12 11.77 -13.87
CA ALA A 146 12.81 13.11 -14.33
C ALA A 146 13.54 14.14 -13.45
N HIS A 147 13.98 15.23 -14.07
CA HIS A 147 14.78 16.25 -13.41
C HIS A 147 14.15 17.64 -13.58
N GLY A 148 14.32 18.48 -12.57
CA GLY A 148 14.12 19.90 -12.68
C GLY A 148 14.91 20.68 -11.62
N PRO A 149 14.66 21.99 -11.48
CA PRO A 149 15.44 22.84 -10.60
C PRO A 149 15.34 22.40 -9.14
N GLY A 150 16.41 21.77 -8.62
CA GLY A 150 16.49 21.33 -7.22
C GLY A 150 15.66 20.08 -6.89
N TRP A 151 15.17 19.36 -7.89
CA TRP A 151 14.39 18.14 -7.67
C TRP A 151 14.66 17.03 -8.68
N ILE A 152 14.45 15.80 -8.24
CA ILE A 152 14.43 14.57 -9.04
C ILE A 152 13.13 13.83 -8.74
N ALA A 153 12.51 13.21 -9.76
CA ALA A 153 11.27 12.46 -9.62
C ALA A 153 11.32 11.12 -10.36
N GLN A 154 10.68 10.10 -9.78
CA GLN A 154 10.40 8.80 -10.43
C GLN A 154 8.91 8.56 -10.35
N VAL A 155 8.22 8.60 -11.50
CA VAL A 155 6.75 8.46 -11.56
C VAL A 155 6.39 7.01 -11.86
N PHE A 156 6.00 6.26 -10.83
CA PHE A 156 5.69 4.84 -10.94
C PHE A 156 4.22 4.56 -11.28
N LEU A 157 3.30 5.49 -10.99
CA LEU A 157 1.89 5.42 -11.41
C LEU A 157 1.38 6.80 -11.83
N GLY A 158 0.57 6.85 -12.88
CA GLY A 158 -0.06 8.09 -13.34
C GLY A 158 0.90 9.01 -14.09
N SER A 159 0.71 10.32 -13.95
CA SER A 159 1.53 11.33 -14.63
C SER A 159 1.69 12.58 -13.77
N VAL A 160 2.92 13.07 -13.65
CA VAL A 160 3.24 14.32 -12.95
C VAL A 160 4.62 14.82 -13.40
N LEU A 161 4.87 16.13 -13.32
CA LEU A 161 6.17 16.74 -13.66
C LEU A 161 6.69 16.35 -15.07
N GLY A 162 5.79 16.19 -16.03
CA GLY A 162 6.11 15.82 -17.42
C GLY A 162 6.53 14.36 -17.63
N SER A 163 6.46 13.52 -16.60
CA SER A 163 6.73 12.08 -16.68
C SER A 163 5.44 11.27 -16.49
N THR A 164 5.32 10.16 -17.22
CA THR A 164 4.13 9.30 -17.27
C THR A 164 4.53 7.84 -17.13
N SER A 165 3.91 7.13 -16.19
CA SER A 165 4.04 5.68 -16.07
C SER A 165 3.21 4.96 -17.14
N PRO A 166 3.73 3.89 -17.77
CA PRO A 166 2.97 3.05 -18.70
C PRO A 166 2.05 2.06 -17.97
N ILE A 167 2.13 1.96 -16.64
CA ILE A 167 1.35 1.00 -15.87
C ILE A 167 -0.12 1.36 -15.91
N VAL A 168 -0.93 0.41 -16.38
CA VAL A 168 -2.39 0.54 -16.43
C VAL A 168 -2.97 0.40 -15.03
N THR A 169 -3.80 1.36 -14.63
CA THR A 169 -4.53 1.36 -13.37
C THR A 169 -6.03 1.15 -13.60
N HIS A 170 -6.74 0.69 -12.57
CA HIS A 170 -8.19 0.50 -12.61
C HIS A 170 -8.99 1.73 -12.15
N SER A 171 -8.32 2.74 -11.61
CA SER A 171 -8.85 4.06 -11.25
C SER A 171 -7.81 5.14 -11.53
N PRO A 172 -8.19 6.42 -11.65
CA PRO A 172 -7.23 7.52 -11.73
C PRO A 172 -6.34 7.56 -10.49
N LEU A 173 -5.03 7.45 -10.69
CA LEU A 173 -4.03 7.34 -9.62
C LEU A 173 -2.77 8.12 -9.97
N LEU A 174 -2.05 8.52 -8.94
CA LEU A 174 -0.72 9.09 -8.97
C LEU A 174 0.14 8.40 -7.92
N GLY A 175 1.37 8.07 -8.29
CA GLY A 175 2.42 7.58 -7.40
C GLY A 175 3.78 7.99 -7.93
N ALA A 176 4.53 8.76 -7.14
CA ALA A 176 5.88 9.19 -7.48
C ALA A 176 6.78 9.28 -6.25
N GLU A 177 8.05 8.90 -6.40
CA GLU A 177 9.09 9.33 -5.48
C GLU A 177 9.62 10.69 -5.91
N LEU A 178 9.77 11.61 -4.96
CA LEU A 178 10.40 12.91 -5.15
C LEU A 178 11.60 13.05 -4.21
N GLN A 179 12.69 13.59 -4.74
CA GLN A 179 13.85 14.01 -3.97
C GLN A 179 14.08 15.50 -4.20
N LEU A 180 14.21 16.26 -3.12
CA LEU A 180 14.39 17.70 -3.11
C LEU A 180 15.70 18.05 -2.44
N VAL A 181 16.52 18.90 -3.07
CA VAL A 181 17.73 19.42 -2.44
C VAL A 181 17.37 20.42 -1.32
N PRO A 182 18.30 20.72 -0.39
CA PRO A 182 18.05 21.68 0.68
C PRO A 182 17.44 23.01 0.22
N GLY A 183 16.34 23.42 0.85
CA GLY A 183 15.64 24.68 0.55
C GLY A 183 14.94 24.75 -0.81
N ALA A 184 14.89 23.67 -1.58
CA ALA A 184 14.20 23.66 -2.87
C ALA A 184 12.70 23.89 -2.70
N VAL A 185 12.13 24.66 -3.62
CA VAL A 185 10.69 24.87 -3.74
C VAL A 185 10.22 24.22 -5.03
N LEU A 186 9.30 23.26 -4.92
CA LEU A 186 8.70 22.55 -6.04
C LEU A 186 7.21 22.86 -6.08
N GLU A 187 6.74 23.39 -7.20
CA GLU A 187 5.33 23.56 -7.50
C GLU A 187 4.86 22.44 -8.43
N ILE A 188 3.81 21.72 -8.02
CA ILE A 188 3.28 20.56 -8.70
C ILE A 188 1.84 20.84 -9.11
N ASP A 189 1.60 20.95 -10.42
CA ASP A 189 0.23 20.96 -10.95
C ASP A 189 -0.43 19.61 -10.65
N VAL A 190 -1.59 19.67 -10.00
CA VAL A 190 -2.35 18.48 -9.59
C VAL A 190 -3.78 18.55 -10.08
N ALA A 191 -4.38 17.38 -10.32
CA ALA A 191 -5.77 17.29 -10.71
C ALA A 191 -6.68 17.73 -9.55
N PRO A 192 -7.64 18.66 -9.77
CA PRO A 192 -8.52 19.12 -8.70
C PRO A 192 -9.45 18.04 -8.16
N ALA A 193 -9.68 16.97 -8.93
CA ALA A 193 -10.46 15.81 -8.48
C ALA A 193 -9.68 14.89 -7.52
N PHE A 194 -8.35 15.04 -7.45
CA PHE A 194 -7.51 14.12 -6.68
C PHE A 194 -7.36 14.55 -5.23
N GLU A 195 -7.49 13.60 -4.32
CA GLU A 195 -6.85 13.67 -3.01
C GLU A 195 -5.37 13.32 -3.13
N HIS A 196 -4.53 13.85 -2.24
CA HIS A 196 -3.10 13.58 -2.23
C HIS A 196 -2.58 13.18 -0.85
N GLY A 197 -1.59 12.31 -0.86
CA GLY A 197 -0.81 11.88 0.30
C GLY A 197 0.67 12.19 0.07
N ILE A 198 1.33 12.75 1.07
CA ILE A 198 2.76 13.07 1.05
C ILE A 198 3.41 12.35 2.23
N LEU A 199 4.02 11.19 1.96
CA LEU A 199 4.82 10.46 2.96
C LEU A 199 6.25 10.98 2.92
N VAL A 200 6.74 11.53 4.03
CA VAL A 200 8.15 11.93 4.12
C VAL A 200 8.98 10.74 4.56
N ASP A 201 9.97 10.39 3.74
CA ASP A 201 10.92 9.33 4.04
C ASP A 201 12.13 9.85 4.83
N SER A 202 12.72 10.97 4.38
CA SER A 202 13.87 11.59 5.03
C SER A 202 13.84 13.10 4.86
N GLY A 203 14.47 13.83 5.78
CA GLY A 203 14.48 15.29 5.77
C GLY A 203 13.15 15.87 6.25
N SER A 204 12.74 17.02 5.72
CA SER A 204 11.45 17.63 6.06
C SER A 204 10.88 18.44 4.89
N VAL A 205 9.56 18.61 4.86
CA VAL A 205 8.90 19.40 3.81
C VAL A 205 7.73 20.19 4.38
N ALA A 206 7.64 21.47 4.01
CA ALA A 206 6.43 22.27 4.19
C ALA A 206 5.55 22.07 2.96
N VAL A 207 4.30 21.67 3.17
CA VAL A 207 3.30 21.47 2.12
C VAL A 207 2.30 22.60 2.15
N GLU A 208 2.17 23.31 1.05
CA GLU A 208 1.13 24.32 0.82
C GLU A 208 0.13 23.80 -0.22
N ARG A 209 -1.16 23.87 0.14
CA ARG A 209 -2.26 23.57 -0.77
C ARG A 209 -2.80 24.86 -1.36
N VAL A 210 -2.62 25.08 -2.66
CA VAL A 210 -3.13 26.29 -3.33
C VAL A 210 -4.48 25.98 -3.97
N ALA A 211 -5.52 26.63 -3.44
CA ALA A 211 -6.89 26.58 -3.94
C ALA A 211 -7.50 28.00 -3.93
N VAL A 212 -8.75 28.14 -4.36
CA VAL A 212 -9.45 29.44 -4.43
C VAL A 212 -9.61 30.11 -3.04
N ALA A 213 -9.55 29.34 -1.95
CA ALA A 213 -9.54 29.84 -0.58
C ALA A 213 -8.10 29.81 0.00
N ALA A 214 -7.85 30.63 1.02
CA ALA A 214 -6.53 30.88 1.63
C ALA A 214 -5.62 29.63 1.74
N ALA A 215 -4.34 29.82 1.41
CA ALA A 215 -3.32 28.77 1.52
C ALA A 215 -3.19 28.29 2.97
N THR A 216 -3.25 26.98 3.15
CA THR A 216 -2.88 26.32 4.41
C THR A 216 -1.53 25.67 4.22
N THR A 217 -0.66 25.78 5.22
CA THR A 217 0.65 25.12 5.26
C THR A 217 0.64 23.98 6.28
N LEU A 218 1.29 22.88 5.95
CA LEU A 218 1.54 21.76 6.86
C LEU A 218 3.01 21.36 6.81
N GLU A 219 3.67 21.40 7.96
CA GLU A 219 5.03 20.87 8.11
C GLU A 219 5.00 19.36 8.30
N LEU A 220 5.82 18.65 7.54
CA LEU A 220 5.97 17.20 7.60
C LEU A 220 7.43 16.83 7.87
N VAL A 221 7.60 15.82 8.70
CA VAL A 221 8.87 15.21 9.11
C VAL A 221 8.82 13.72 8.78
N PRO A 222 9.95 12.97 8.87
CA PRO A 222 10.00 11.58 8.48
C PRO A 222 8.90 10.73 9.13
N ASP A 223 8.48 9.69 8.41
CA ASP A 223 7.43 8.73 8.77
C ASP A 223 5.99 9.29 8.83
N ALA A 224 5.82 10.62 8.78
CA ALA A 224 4.51 11.25 8.74
C ALA A 224 3.91 11.24 7.33
N LEU A 225 2.60 11.06 7.26
CA LEU A 225 1.82 11.22 6.04
C LEU A 225 1.00 12.52 6.11
N GLY A 226 1.23 13.44 5.19
CA GLY A 226 0.36 14.59 4.96
C GLY A 226 -0.78 14.23 4.03
N PHE A 227 -2.02 14.48 4.43
CA PHE A 227 -3.19 14.38 3.56
C PHE A 227 -3.58 15.76 3.05
N ALA A 228 -3.80 15.88 1.75
CA ALA A 228 -4.39 17.05 1.11
C ALA A 228 -5.71 16.67 0.43
N ALA A 229 -6.81 17.28 0.88
CA ALA A 229 -8.11 17.05 0.29
C ALA A 229 -8.20 17.54 -1.17
N ALA A 230 -9.09 16.93 -1.95
CA ALA A 230 -9.39 17.34 -3.33
C ALA A 230 -9.76 18.81 -3.46
N GLY A 231 -9.60 19.37 -4.65
CA GLY A 231 -9.90 20.75 -5.03
C GLY A 231 -8.69 21.69 -5.04
N ALA A 232 -7.47 21.17 -4.91
CA ALA A 232 -6.26 21.92 -5.17
C ALA A 232 -5.90 21.81 -6.65
N ASN A 233 -5.40 22.89 -7.25
CA ASN A 233 -4.83 22.82 -8.59
C ASN A 233 -3.30 22.72 -8.55
N LEU A 234 -2.72 23.07 -7.40
CA LEU A 234 -1.28 23.16 -7.19
C LEU A 234 -0.95 22.75 -5.76
N LEU A 235 0.06 21.91 -5.61
CA LEU A 235 0.75 21.67 -4.35
C LEU A 235 2.13 22.32 -4.43
N ARG A 236 2.49 23.12 -3.43
CA ARG A 236 3.84 23.66 -3.29
C ARG A 236 4.54 22.94 -2.14
N LEU A 237 5.71 22.38 -2.43
CA LEU A 237 6.55 21.66 -1.50
C LEU A 237 7.83 22.46 -1.28
N THR A 238 8.12 22.82 -0.03
CA THR A 238 9.37 23.51 0.34
C THR A 238 10.20 22.59 1.22
N ALA A 239 11.37 22.17 0.72
CA ALA A 239 12.25 21.27 1.44
C ALA A 239 12.97 21.99 2.59
N GLY A 240 13.19 21.28 3.69
CA GLY A 240 13.96 21.76 4.83
C GLY A 240 15.47 21.86 4.55
N GLU A 241 16.23 22.18 5.59
CA GLU A 241 17.68 22.40 5.53
C GLU A 241 18.48 21.16 5.12
N ALA A 242 17.94 19.96 5.35
CA ALA A 242 18.56 18.69 4.94
C ALA A 242 18.08 18.19 3.57
N GLY A 243 17.23 18.95 2.87
CA GLY A 243 16.47 18.45 1.72
C GLY A 243 15.33 17.53 2.16
N ALA A 244 14.77 16.78 1.21
CA ALA A 244 13.74 15.79 1.50
C ALA A 244 13.73 14.65 0.47
N ARG A 245 13.38 13.44 0.92
CA ARG A 245 12.89 12.36 0.06
C ARG A 245 11.48 12.01 0.51
N LEU A 246 10.55 11.88 -0.43
CA LEU A 246 9.14 11.66 -0.13
C LEU A 246 8.45 10.83 -1.22
N LEU A 247 7.34 10.19 -0.85
CA LEU A 247 6.38 9.65 -1.81
C LEU A 247 5.19 10.60 -1.92
N LEU A 248 4.86 10.99 -3.15
CA LEU A 248 3.62 11.64 -3.51
C LEU A 248 2.66 10.59 -4.08
N ILE A 249 1.57 10.35 -3.37
CA ILE A 249 0.45 9.53 -3.85
C ILE A 249 -0.77 10.41 -4.09
N GLY A 250 -1.64 10.00 -5.01
CA GLY A 250 -2.92 10.65 -5.20
C GLY A 250 -3.89 9.82 -6.01
N GLY A 251 -5.12 10.30 -6.10
CA GLY A 251 -6.16 9.67 -6.91
C GLY A 251 -7.53 10.28 -6.63
N GLU A 252 -8.46 10.00 -7.53
CA GLU A 252 -9.86 10.34 -7.31
C GLU A 252 -10.46 9.45 -6.22
N PRO A 253 -11.29 9.98 -5.32
CA PRO A 253 -12.05 9.15 -4.39
C PRO A 253 -12.89 8.11 -5.14
N LEU A 254 -12.85 6.84 -4.71
CA LEU A 254 -13.60 5.76 -5.37
C LEU A 254 -15.12 5.94 -5.25
N GLY A 255 -15.58 6.61 -4.19
CA GLY A 255 -17.02 6.76 -3.90
C GLY A 255 -17.70 5.43 -3.57
N GLU A 256 -16.93 4.41 -3.19
CA GLU A 256 -17.43 3.07 -2.83
C GLU A 256 -17.38 2.85 -1.31
N GLN A 257 -18.20 1.89 -0.86
CA GLN A 257 -18.20 1.40 0.52
C GLN A 257 -17.40 0.11 0.59
N LEU A 258 -16.30 0.13 1.34
CA LEU A 258 -15.35 -0.98 1.39
C LEU A 258 -15.12 -1.46 2.83
N ILE A 259 -14.92 -2.76 2.97
CA ILE A 259 -14.50 -3.44 4.19
C ILE A 259 -13.08 -3.92 3.98
N MET A 260 -12.15 -3.40 4.77
CA MET A 260 -10.82 -3.97 4.91
C MET A 260 -10.77 -4.80 6.19
N TRP A 261 -10.49 -6.09 6.06
CA TRP A 261 -10.26 -6.98 7.18
C TRP A 261 -9.12 -7.93 6.86
N TRP A 262 -8.08 -7.91 7.71
CA TRP A 262 -6.82 -8.61 7.45
C TRP A 262 -6.27 -8.22 6.05
N ASN A 263 -6.18 -9.17 5.13
CA ASN A 263 -5.68 -8.96 3.76
C ASN A 263 -6.80 -8.96 2.72
N PHE A 264 -8.06 -8.84 3.16
CA PHE A 264 -9.22 -8.89 2.28
C PHE A 264 -9.86 -7.52 2.18
N LEU A 265 -10.04 -7.06 0.94
CA LEU A 265 -10.83 -5.88 0.63
C LEU A 265 -12.12 -6.31 -0.09
N GLY A 266 -13.23 -6.25 0.64
CA GLY A 266 -14.56 -6.63 0.17
C GLY A 266 -15.56 -5.50 0.29
N ARG A 267 -16.80 -5.75 -0.14
CA ARG A 267 -17.93 -4.79 -0.10
C ARG A 267 -18.97 -5.15 0.94
N ASP A 268 -19.01 -6.41 1.34
CA ASP A 268 -19.87 -6.88 2.42
C ASP A 268 -19.19 -7.91 3.31
N HIS A 269 -19.79 -8.15 4.47
CA HIS A 269 -19.28 -9.09 5.46
C HIS A 269 -19.17 -10.51 4.90
N GLU A 270 -20.15 -10.94 4.10
CA GLU A 270 -20.20 -12.32 3.60
C GLU A 270 -19.09 -12.59 2.59
N GLU A 271 -18.69 -11.59 1.80
CA GLU A 271 -17.55 -11.67 0.91
C GLU A 271 -16.23 -11.92 1.66
N ILE A 272 -16.00 -11.18 2.76
CA ILE A 272 -14.84 -11.37 3.62
C ILE A 272 -14.86 -12.76 4.27
N MET A 273 -16.03 -13.18 4.77
CA MET A 273 -16.17 -14.48 5.43
C MET A 273 -15.98 -15.64 4.46
N ARG A 274 -16.47 -15.53 3.22
CA ARG A 274 -16.18 -16.50 2.14
C ARG A 274 -14.68 -16.56 1.85
N ALA A 275 -14.02 -15.41 1.66
CA ALA A 275 -12.58 -15.37 1.39
C ALA A 275 -11.75 -15.99 2.51
N ARG A 276 -12.12 -15.76 3.78
CA ARG A 276 -11.51 -16.43 4.93
C ARG A 276 -11.70 -17.94 4.87
N ALA A 277 -12.93 -18.40 4.61
CA ALA A 277 -13.25 -19.83 4.54
C ALA A 277 -12.50 -20.53 3.40
N ASP A 278 -12.44 -19.90 2.23
CA ASP A 278 -11.69 -20.37 1.06
C ASP A 278 -10.20 -20.57 1.41
N TRP A 279 -9.58 -19.57 2.06
CA TRP A 279 -8.17 -19.63 2.44
C TRP A 279 -7.91 -20.72 3.48
N GLN A 280 -8.71 -20.81 4.54
CA GLN A 280 -8.52 -21.85 5.56
C GLN A 280 -8.75 -23.26 5.00
N ALA A 281 -9.68 -23.44 4.07
CA ALA A 281 -9.89 -24.71 3.39
C ALA A 281 -8.65 -25.11 2.56
N GLN A 282 -8.04 -24.15 1.86
CA GLN A 282 -6.80 -24.36 1.13
C GLN A 282 -5.62 -24.71 2.07
N LEU A 283 -5.52 -24.04 3.23
CA LEU A 283 -4.48 -24.33 4.23
C LEU A 283 -4.61 -25.72 4.83
N ALA A 284 -5.84 -26.16 5.12
CA ALA A 284 -6.11 -27.50 5.61
C ALA A 284 -5.67 -28.58 4.61
N ALA A 285 -5.80 -28.33 3.31
CA ALA A 285 -5.36 -29.27 2.26
C ALA A 285 -3.84 -29.48 2.22
N VAL A 286 -3.05 -28.53 2.74
CA VAL A 286 -1.58 -28.64 2.89
C VAL A 286 -1.14 -28.86 4.34
N GLY A 287 -2.06 -29.25 5.22
CA GLY A 287 -1.77 -29.64 6.60
C GLY A 287 -1.54 -28.49 7.58
N VAL A 288 -1.91 -27.25 7.24
CA VAL A 288 -1.84 -26.10 8.17
C VAL A 288 -3.20 -25.93 8.87
N SER A 289 -3.18 -25.96 10.20
CA SER A 289 -4.39 -25.88 11.04
C SER A 289 -4.87 -24.44 11.27
N ASP A 290 -6.18 -24.23 11.42
CA ASP A 290 -6.74 -22.95 11.85
C ASP A 290 -6.35 -22.65 13.31
N PRO A 291 -5.60 -21.56 13.59
CA PRO A 291 -5.22 -21.19 14.95
C PRO A 291 -6.40 -20.81 15.85
N SER A 292 -7.57 -20.48 15.29
CA SER A 292 -8.76 -20.17 16.09
C SER A 292 -9.40 -21.40 16.73
N GLY A 293 -9.06 -22.61 16.27
CA GLY A 293 -9.71 -23.84 16.69
C GLY A 293 -11.18 -23.94 16.30
N GLU A 294 -11.68 -23.05 15.42
CA GLU A 294 -13.03 -23.13 14.86
C GLU A 294 -13.12 -24.30 13.87
N ALA A 295 -13.25 -25.51 14.40
CA ALA A 295 -13.63 -26.68 13.63
C ALA A 295 -15.07 -26.52 13.14
N SER A 296 -15.28 -25.88 11.99
CA SER A 296 -16.48 -25.94 11.11
C SER A 296 -17.87 -26.02 11.79
N GLY A 297 -18.04 -25.45 12.99
CA GLY A 297 -18.93 -26.06 13.97
C GLY A 297 -20.15 -25.26 14.43
N ARG A 298 -20.34 -24.01 14.00
CA ARG A 298 -21.50 -23.19 14.44
C ARG A 298 -22.18 -22.35 13.37
N SER A 299 -21.82 -22.55 12.12
CA SER A 299 -22.49 -21.96 10.96
C SER A 299 -22.54 -23.05 9.89
N GLN A 300 -23.60 -23.10 9.07
CA GLN A 300 -23.57 -23.99 7.90
C GLN A 300 -22.22 -23.79 7.18
N PRO A 301 -21.51 -24.85 6.77
CA PRO A 301 -20.26 -24.68 6.06
C PRO A 301 -20.56 -23.81 4.83
N LEU A 302 -20.02 -22.59 4.82
CA LEU A 302 -19.96 -21.78 3.61
C LEU A 302 -19.30 -22.68 2.57
N ALA A 303 -19.93 -22.85 1.41
CA ALA A 303 -19.30 -23.55 0.30
C ALA A 303 -17.96 -22.86 0.02
N SER A 304 -16.86 -23.55 0.31
CA SER A 304 -15.51 -23.03 0.15
C SER A 304 -14.90 -23.50 -1.16
N ASN A 305 -14.11 -22.63 -1.77
CA ASN A 305 -13.29 -22.94 -2.94
C ASN A 305 -11.80 -22.97 -2.52
N PRO A 306 -11.23 -24.16 -2.23
CA PRO A 306 -9.83 -24.28 -1.81
C PRO A 306 -8.83 -23.99 -2.93
N GLU A 307 -9.28 -23.75 -4.16
CA GLU A 307 -8.41 -23.40 -5.29
C GLU A 307 -8.39 -21.88 -5.56
N ARG A 308 -9.17 -21.10 -4.81
CA ARG A 308 -9.36 -19.66 -5.08
C ARG A 308 -8.05 -18.87 -5.10
N PHE A 309 -7.14 -19.17 -4.17
CA PHE A 309 -5.93 -18.37 -4.00
C PHE A 309 -4.72 -19.03 -4.63
N GLY A 310 -4.64 -20.37 -4.66
CA GLY A 310 -3.41 -21.09 -4.99
C GLY A 310 -2.27 -20.80 -4.01
N LEU A 311 -1.14 -21.49 -4.11
CA LEU A 311 0.06 -21.23 -3.30
C LEU A 311 1.24 -20.94 -4.22
N PRO A 312 2.12 -20.00 -3.87
CA PRO A 312 3.39 -19.82 -4.58
C PRO A 312 4.21 -21.10 -4.51
N HIS A 313 4.98 -21.36 -5.57
CA HIS A 313 5.90 -22.50 -5.63
C HIS A 313 7.23 -22.09 -6.29
N PRO A 314 8.39 -22.44 -5.70
CA PRO A 314 8.56 -23.04 -4.38
C PRO A 314 8.21 -22.07 -3.25
N GLU A 315 7.72 -22.59 -2.12
CA GLU A 315 7.51 -21.81 -0.88
C GLU A 315 8.15 -22.56 0.30
N PRO A 316 9.17 -21.98 0.95
CA PRO A 316 9.93 -22.68 1.99
C PRO A 316 9.26 -22.69 3.37
N ALA A 317 8.31 -21.79 3.62
CA ALA A 317 7.64 -21.66 4.91
C ALA A 317 6.16 -22.05 4.83
N PRO A 318 5.55 -22.52 5.94
CA PRO A 318 4.11 -22.72 5.97
C PRO A 318 3.37 -21.39 5.72
N PRO A 319 2.27 -21.41 4.94
CA PRO A 319 1.45 -20.22 4.68
C PRO A 319 0.85 -19.64 5.98
N LEU A 320 0.63 -18.33 5.98
CA LEU A 320 0.07 -17.61 7.12
C LEU A 320 -1.44 -17.89 7.27
N PRO A 321 -1.89 -18.46 8.41
CA PRO A 321 -3.32 -18.66 8.63
C PRO A 321 -4.04 -17.33 8.84
N ALA A 322 -5.31 -17.28 8.40
CA ALA A 322 -6.15 -16.12 8.68
C ALA A 322 -6.40 -15.99 10.20
N PRO A 323 -6.54 -14.75 10.72
CA PRO A 323 -6.97 -14.55 12.10
C PRO A 323 -8.37 -15.14 12.33
N ALA A 324 -8.73 -15.32 13.61
CA ALA A 324 -10.07 -15.74 14.00
C ALA A 324 -11.12 -14.81 13.38
N ALA A 325 -12.27 -15.38 13.00
CA ALA A 325 -13.37 -14.61 12.44
C ALA A 325 -13.78 -13.47 13.39
N PRO A 326 -14.14 -12.29 12.87
CA PRO A 326 -14.60 -11.21 13.71
C PRO A 326 -15.92 -11.61 14.40
N VAL A 327 -16.01 -11.39 15.71
CA VAL A 327 -17.23 -11.68 16.49
C VAL A 327 -18.39 -10.78 16.09
N ALA A 328 -18.08 -9.54 15.67
CA ALA A 328 -19.06 -8.57 15.20
C ALA A 328 -19.10 -8.53 13.68
N ARG A 329 -20.29 -8.22 13.14
CA ARG A 329 -20.46 -7.98 11.70
C ARG A 329 -19.57 -6.84 11.26
N LEU A 330 -18.82 -7.07 10.20
CA LEU A 330 -17.98 -6.04 9.57
C LEU A 330 -18.87 -5.02 8.87
N ILE A 331 -18.59 -3.73 9.11
CA ILE A 331 -19.36 -2.62 8.54
C ILE A 331 -18.47 -1.90 7.52
N PRO A 332 -18.95 -1.68 6.28
CA PRO A 332 -18.22 -0.90 5.29
C PRO A 332 -17.94 0.52 5.79
N ARG A 333 -16.77 1.04 5.44
CA ARG A 333 -16.45 2.45 5.63
C ARG A 333 -16.74 3.19 4.34
N GLN A 334 -17.41 4.34 4.45
CA GLN A 334 -17.43 5.28 3.34
C GLN A 334 -16.04 5.90 3.22
N GLN A 335 -15.61 6.03 1.97
CA GLN A 335 -14.50 6.90 1.62
C GLN A 335 -14.91 8.36 1.73
#